data_AF-A0A1W1Y061-F1
#
_entry.id   AF-A0A1W1Y061-F1
#
_cell.length_a   1.000
_cell.length_b   1.000
_cell.length_c   1.000
_cell.angle_alpha   90.00
_cell.angle_beta   90.00
_cell.angle_gamma   90.00
#
_symmetry.space_group_name_H-M   'P 1'
#
loop_
_entity.id
_entity.type
_entity.pdbx_description
1 polymer ?
#
loop_
_entity_poly.entity_id
_entity_poly.type
_entity_poly.pdbx_seq_one_letter_code
_entity_poly.pdbx_strand_id
1 'polypeptide(L)'
;MNEVNSFDSGAVGQNRDSGFDQLAALEGHAAALDSDIAAQYAPPGDTAGEAAAAIGGYDAALEARTLLQVAREALAPIYPSLRAVYSDETCERIAQAAAPVMHKYGVTAGGIFEKWGPELALAVVVVPVGMQTVKAIRHDREQAALAAQQPKPKEAPANEPQAVAAA
;
A
#
# COMPACT_ATOMS: atom_id res chain seq x y z
N MET A 1 -67.24 -46.61 9.09
CA MET A 1 -66.43 -47.82 8.79
C MET A 1 -66.00 -47.72 7.34
N ASN A 2 -64.74 -47.63 6.93
CA ASN A 2 -63.45 -47.76 7.59
C ASN A 2 -62.48 -46.80 6.89
N GLU A 3 -61.70 -46.07 7.68
CA GLU A 3 -60.45 -45.45 7.24
C GLU A 3 -59.44 -46.57 6.92
N VAL A 4 -58.83 -46.50 5.73
CA VAL A 4 -57.65 -47.29 5.40
C VAL A 4 -56.52 -46.30 5.17
N ASN A 5 -55.69 -46.12 6.21
CA ASN A 5 -54.46 -45.35 6.17
C ASN A 5 -53.49 -45.99 5.17
N SER A 6 -53.39 -45.38 3.98
CA SER A 6 -52.29 -45.63 3.04
C SER A 6 -51.06 -44.90 3.55
N PHE A 7 -50.21 -45.61 4.29
CA PHE A 7 -48.93 -45.10 4.76
C PHE A 7 -47.99 -44.95 3.54
N ASP A 8 -47.83 -43.71 3.08
CA ASP A 8 -46.92 -43.33 2.00
C ASP A 8 -45.46 -43.56 2.44
N SER A 9 -44.91 -44.71 2.07
CA SER A 9 -43.54 -45.13 2.36
C SER A 9 -42.57 -44.69 1.25
N GLY A 10 -42.67 -43.45 0.77
CA GLY A 10 -41.95 -42.96 -0.42
C GLY A 10 -40.71 -42.07 -0.20
N ALA A 11 -40.41 -41.60 1.02
CA ALA A 11 -39.51 -40.44 1.18
C ALA A 11 -38.15 -40.71 1.88
N VAL A 12 -37.68 -41.96 1.97
CA VAL A 12 -36.40 -42.27 2.68
C VAL A 12 -35.23 -42.59 1.73
N GLY A 13 -35.47 -42.69 0.42
CA GLY A 13 -34.44 -43.10 -0.56
C GLY A 13 -33.60 -41.99 -1.19
N GLN A 14 -34.11 -40.76 -1.33
CA GLN A 14 -33.53 -39.77 -2.26
C GLN A 14 -32.41 -38.87 -1.68
N ASN A 15 -32.12 -38.94 -0.37
CA ASN A 15 -31.10 -38.09 0.26
C ASN A 15 -29.71 -38.73 0.41
N ARG A 16 -29.54 -40.01 0.02
CA ARG A 16 -28.23 -40.69 0.13
C ARG A 16 -27.37 -40.58 -1.13
N ASP A 17 -28.00 -40.41 -2.29
CA ASP A 17 -27.28 -40.32 -3.56
C ASP A 17 -26.67 -38.91 -3.79
N SER A 18 -27.32 -37.87 -3.24
CA SER A 18 -26.86 -36.48 -3.35
C SER A 18 -25.55 -36.17 -2.62
N GLY A 19 -25.15 -37.02 -1.66
CA GLY A 19 -23.87 -36.86 -0.95
C GLY A 19 -22.66 -37.28 -1.78
N PHE A 20 -22.81 -38.32 -2.61
CA PHE A 20 -21.74 -38.80 -3.48
C PHE A 20 -21.54 -37.87 -4.69
N ASP A 21 -22.62 -37.29 -5.22
CA ASP A 21 -22.54 -36.27 -6.28
C ASP A 21 -21.84 -34.99 -5.81
N GLN A 22 -22.05 -34.59 -4.55
CA GLN A 22 -21.35 -33.44 -3.95
C GLN A 22 -19.85 -33.68 -3.79
N LEU A 23 -19.44 -34.92 -3.45
CA LEU A 23 -18.03 -35.28 -3.36
C LEU A 23 -17.34 -35.23 -4.73
N ALA A 24 -17.97 -35.77 -5.77
CA ALA A 24 -17.46 -35.69 -7.13
C ALA A 24 -17.32 -34.23 -7.62
N ALA A 25 -18.28 -33.37 -7.27
CA ALA A 25 -18.21 -31.93 -7.60
C ALA A 25 -17.06 -31.21 -6.85
N LEU A 26 -16.82 -31.56 -5.58
CA LEU A 26 -15.72 -31.03 -4.78
C LEU A 26 -14.35 -31.47 -5.32
N GLU A 27 -14.21 -32.71 -5.73
CA GLU A 27 -12.98 -33.23 -6.36
C GLU A 27 -12.68 -32.50 -7.68
N GLY A 28 -13.70 -32.25 -8.51
CA GLY A 28 -13.54 -31.46 -9.73
C GLY A 28 -13.10 -30.02 -9.45
N HIS A 29 -13.63 -29.39 -8.40
CA HIS A 29 -13.25 -28.03 -8.01
C HIS A 29 -11.82 -27.98 -7.46
N ALA A 30 -11.42 -28.98 -6.66
CA ALA A 30 -10.05 -29.08 -6.15
C ALA A 30 -9.04 -29.29 -7.28
N ALA A 31 -9.34 -30.15 -8.26
CA ALA A 31 -8.48 -30.35 -9.42
C ALA A 31 -8.34 -29.09 -10.30
N ALA A 32 -9.42 -28.30 -10.44
CA ALA A 32 -9.36 -27.02 -11.14
C ALA A 32 -8.47 -26.00 -10.40
N LEU A 33 -8.61 -25.91 -9.07
CA LEU A 33 -7.77 -25.03 -8.25
C LEU A 33 -6.30 -25.47 -8.25
N ASP A 34 -6.02 -26.78 -8.18
CA ASP A 34 -4.64 -27.29 -8.27
C ASP A 34 -4.02 -26.98 -9.64
N SER A 35 -4.80 -27.04 -10.72
CA SER A 35 -4.35 -26.63 -12.06
C SER A 35 -4.06 -25.13 -12.14
N ASP A 36 -4.94 -24.30 -11.59
CA ASP A 36 -4.76 -22.84 -11.58
C ASP A 36 -3.56 -22.42 -10.72
N ILE A 37 -3.39 -23.04 -9.54
CA ILE A 37 -2.23 -22.81 -8.66
C ILE A 37 -0.95 -23.33 -9.32
N ALA A 38 -0.96 -24.51 -9.95
CA ALA A 38 0.21 -25.02 -10.67
C ALA A 38 0.59 -24.12 -11.85
N ALA A 39 -0.38 -23.52 -12.55
CA ALA A 39 -0.12 -22.54 -13.61
C ALA A 39 0.42 -21.22 -13.06
N GLN A 40 -0.05 -20.80 -11.88
CA GLN A 40 0.33 -19.53 -11.25
C GLN A 40 1.67 -19.60 -10.51
N TYR A 41 2.07 -20.79 -10.04
CA TYR A 41 3.30 -21.05 -9.28
C TYR A 41 4.26 -22.02 -9.99
N ALA A 42 4.08 -22.25 -11.29
CA ALA A 42 5.10 -22.88 -12.10
C ALA A 42 6.43 -22.14 -11.83
N PRO A 43 7.47 -22.83 -11.33
CA PRO A 43 8.73 -22.17 -11.03
C PRO A 43 9.19 -21.50 -12.32
N PRO A 44 9.57 -20.20 -12.28
CA PRO A 44 10.14 -19.58 -13.45
C PRO A 44 11.35 -20.43 -13.83
N GLY A 45 11.28 -21.09 -14.99
CA GLY A 45 12.49 -21.53 -15.64
C GLY A 45 13.42 -20.33 -15.80
N ASP A 46 14.70 -20.57 -16.08
CA ASP A 46 15.74 -19.56 -16.34
C ASP A 46 15.45 -18.66 -17.58
N THR A 47 14.19 -18.42 -17.91
CA THR A 47 13.66 -17.51 -18.92
C THR A 47 13.30 -16.14 -18.33
N ALA A 48 13.82 -15.77 -17.15
CA ALA A 48 13.68 -14.41 -16.63
C ALA A 48 14.24 -13.34 -17.60
N GLY A 49 15.18 -13.73 -18.48
CA GLY A 49 15.67 -12.90 -19.58
C GLY A 49 14.84 -12.94 -20.86
N GLU A 50 14.07 -14.01 -21.11
CA GLU A 50 13.37 -14.23 -22.39
C GLU A 50 11.88 -13.86 -22.36
N ALA A 51 11.22 -13.89 -21.19
CA ALA A 51 9.84 -13.45 -21.06
C ALA A 51 9.68 -11.92 -21.23
N ALA A 52 10.74 -11.14 -21.00
CA ALA A 52 10.74 -9.69 -21.24
C ALA A 52 10.73 -9.32 -22.74
N ALA A 53 11.04 -10.26 -23.64
CA ALA A 53 11.09 -10.00 -25.08
C ALA A 53 9.79 -10.33 -25.85
N ALA A 54 8.80 -10.96 -25.19
CA ALA A 54 7.61 -11.49 -25.86
C ALA A 54 6.32 -10.66 -25.68
N ILE A 55 6.37 -9.57 -24.91
CA ILE A 55 5.27 -8.61 -24.80
C ILE A 55 5.67 -7.36 -25.59
N GLY A 56 4.77 -6.84 -26.42
CA GLY A 56 5.02 -5.81 -27.44
C GLY A 56 6.03 -4.72 -27.06
N GLY A 57 6.83 -4.32 -28.05
CA GLY A 57 8.00 -3.43 -27.96
C GLY A 57 8.04 -2.53 -26.72
N TYR A 58 9.05 -2.78 -25.87
CA TYR A 58 9.37 -1.98 -24.70
C TYR A 58 9.49 -0.49 -25.04
N ASP A 59 8.54 0.32 -24.56
CA ASP A 59 8.56 1.77 -24.68
C ASP A 59 9.12 2.40 -23.41
N ALA A 60 10.42 2.70 -23.44
CA ALA A 60 11.14 3.31 -22.33
C ALA A 60 10.57 4.70 -21.93
N ALA A 61 10.03 5.46 -22.88
CA ALA A 61 9.45 6.77 -22.60
C ALA A 61 8.13 6.61 -21.84
N LEU A 62 7.27 5.69 -22.28
CA LEU A 62 6.02 5.39 -21.59
C LEU A 62 6.27 4.87 -20.16
N GLU A 63 7.26 4.00 -19.99
CA GLU A 63 7.62 3.45 -18.67
C GLU A 63 8.14 4.55 -17.74
N ALA A 64 9.08 5.39 -18.21
CA ALA A 64 9.62 6.51 -17.43
C ALA A 64 8.52 7.48 -16.97
N ARG A 65 7.60 7.81 -17.88
CA ARG A 65 6.47 8.69 -17.57
C ARG A 65 5.58 8.08 -16.49
N THR A 66 5.24 6.81 -16.63
CA THR A 66 4.40 6.09 -15.67
C THR A 66 5.04 6.08 -14.29
N LEU A 67 6.36 5.79 -14.20
CA LEU A 67 7.11 5.81 -12.95
C LEU A 67 7.07 7.18 -12.28
N LEU A 68 7.26 8.26 -13.04
CA LEU A 68 7.22 9.63 -12.52
C LEU A 68 5.82 10.00 -11.99
N GLN A 69 4.77 9.60 -12.70
CA GLN A 69 3.40 9.84 -12.26
C GLN A 69 3.06 9.07 -10.98
N VAL A 70 3.47 7.80 -10.88
CA VAL A 70 3.29 7.00 -9.66
C VAL A 70 4.04 7.63 -8.49
N ALA A 71 5.31 8.02 -8.70
CA ALA A 71 6.11 8.69 -7.67
C ALA A 71 5.46 10.02 -7.22
N ARG A 72 4.94 10.82 -8.16
CA ARG A 72 4.21 12.06 -7.87
C ARG A 72 3.00 11.80 -6.99
N GLU A 73 2.15 10.83 -7.33
CA GLU A 73 0.93 10.54 -6.56
C GLU A 73 1.25 9.93 -5.20
N ALA A 74 2.26 9.07 -5.11
CA ALA A 74 2.72 8.51 -3.83
C ALA A 74 3.22 9.58 -2.86
N LEU A 75 3.91 10.61 -3.39
CA LEU A 75 4.46 11.71 -2.59
C LEU A 75 3.49 12.89 -2.39
N ALA A 76 2.37 12.93 -3.13
CA ALA A 76 1.41 14.04 -3.08
C ALA A 76 0.85 14.35 -1.66
N PRO A 77 0.58 13.38 -0.78
CA PRO A 77 0.12 13.67 0.59
C PRO A 77 1.16 14.41 1.45
N ILE A 78 2.45 14.27 1.11
CA ILE A 78 3.57 14.91 1.82
C ILE A 78 3.85 16.28 1.22
N TYR A 79 3.89 16.36 -0.11
CA TYR A 79 4.22 17.56 -0.87
C TYR A 79 3.15 17.84 -1.92
N PRO A 80 2.05 18.49 -1.56
CA PRO A 80 0.94 18.75 -2.48
C PRO A 80 1.35 19.63 -3.68
N SER A 81 2.39 20.45 -3.52
CA SER A 81 2.97 21.27 -4.60
C SER A 81 3.64 20.42 -5.69
N LEU A 82 3.99 19.15 -5.44
CA LEU A 82 4.58 18.28 -6.47
C LEU A 82 3.65 18.09 -7.66
N ARG A 83 2.32 18.10 -7.46
CA ARG A 83 1.36 18.01 -8.57
C ARG A 83 1.44 19.20 -9.53
N ALA A 84 1.75 20.38 -9.01
CA ALA A 84 1.91 21.57 -9.83
C ALA A 84 3.27 21.60 -10.56
N VAL A 85 4.34 21.10 -9.91
CA VAL A 85 5.70 21.07 -10.48
C VAL A 85 5.86 19.95 -11.50
N TYR A 86 5.42 18.74 -11.16
CA TYR A 86 5.43 17.56 -12.02
C TYR A 86 4.09 17.40 -12.73
N SER A 87 3.71 18.41 -13.52
CA SER A 87 2.57 18.32 -14.42
C SER A 87 2.79 17.20 -15.45
N ASP A 88 1.71 16.76 -16.11
CA ASP A 88 1.82 15.69 -17.11
C ASP A 88 2.75 16.06 -18.27
N GLU A 89 2.77 17.34 -18.67
CA GLU A 89 3.69 17.86 -19.69
C GLU A 89 5.16 17.82 -19.21
N THR A 90 5.42 18.15 -17.94
CA THR A 90 6.78 18.06 -17.38
C THR A 90 7.23 16.61 -17.27
N CYS A 91 6.36 15.70 -16.81
CA CYS A 91 6.66 14.27 -16.77
C CYS A 91 6.94 13.70 -18.16
N GLU A 92 6.17 14.07 -19.17
CA GLU A 92 6.38 13.67 -20.57
C GLU A 92 7.75 14.12 -21.09
N ARG A 93 8.12 15.39 -20.87
CA ARG A 93 9.43 15.92 -21.29
C ARG A 93 10.59 15.20 -20.61
N ILE A 94 10.48 14.93 -19.31
CA ILE A 94 11.50 14.18 -18.56
C ILE A 94 11.58 12.75 -19.10
N ALA A 95 10.45 12.11 -19.36
CA ALA A 95 10.39 10.75 -19.87
C ALA A 95 11.04 10.60 -21.25
N GLN A 96 10.77 11.52 -22.17
CA GLN A 96 11.41 11.55 -23.49
C GLN A 96 12.94 11.71 -23.39
N ALA A 97 13.42 12.53 -22.44
CA ALA A 97 14.84 12.69 -22.18
C ALA A 97 15.48 11.48 -21.49
N ALA A 98 14.72 10.75 -20.67
CA ALA A 98 15.17 9.56 -19.94
C ALA A 98 15.21 8.30 -20.83
N ALA A 99 14.32 8.19 -21.82
CA ALA A 99 14.22 7.04 -22.72
C ALA A 99 15.56 6.57 -23.33
N PRO A 100 16.43 7.42 -23.90
CA PRO A 100 17.72 6.96 -24.45
C PRO A 100 18.67 6.44 -23.37
N VAL A 101 18.59 6.95 -22.13
CA VAL A 101 19.39 6.48 -21.00
C VAL A 101 18.91 5.12 -20.52
N MET A 102 17.58 4.95 -20.42
CA MET A 102 16.96 3.67 -20.06
C MET A 102 17.29 2.58 -21.07
N HIS A 103 17.21 2.90 -22.38
CA HIS A 103 17.67 1.99 -23.43
C HIS A 103 19.16 1.67 -23.33
N LYS A 104 20.02 2.66 -23.06
CA LYS A 104 21.47 2.45 -23.00
C LYS A 104 21.89 1.52 -21.85
N TYR A 105 21.25 1.65 -20.69
CA TYR A 105 21.63 0.90 -19.49
C TYR A 105 20.73 -0.31 -19.21
N GLY A 106 19.76 -0.59 -20.09
CA GLY A 106 18.76 -1.65 -19.88
C GLY A 106 17.96 -1.43 -18.58
N VAL A 107 17.77 -0.17 -18.20
CA VAL A 107 17.08 0.19 -16.96
C VAL A 107 15.58 0.11 -17.24
N THR A 108 14.98 -0.99 -16.82
CA THR A 108 13.53 -1.18 -16.80
C THR A 108 13.01 -0.93 -15.38
N ALA A 109 11.72 -0.64 -15.24
CA ALA A 109 11.07 -0.59 -13.92
C ALA A 109 11.30 -1.92 -13.18
N GLY A 110 11.14 -3.05 -13.88
CA GLY A 110 11.41 -4.38 -13.35
C GLY A 110 12.82 -4.52 -12.79
N GLY A 111 13.85 -4.11 -13.54
CA GLY A 111 15.24 -4.18 -13.08
C GLY A 111 15.55 -3.24 -11.90
N ILE A 112 14.88 -2.08 -11.81
CA ILE A 112 14.99 -1.19 -10.64
C ILE A 112 14.34 -1.86 -9.42
N PHE A 113 13.13 -2.42 -9.57
CA PHE A 113 12.41 -3.08 -8.48
C PHE A 113 13.09 -4.37 -8.02
N GLU A 114 13.77 -5.12 -8.90
CA GLU A 114 14.56 -6.28 -8.50
C GLU A 114 15.77 -5.87 -7.66
N LYS A 115 16.49 -4.82 -8.07
CA LYS A 115 17.71 -4.39 -7.39
C LYS A 115 17.47 -3.60 -6.10
N TRP A 116 16.44 -2.76 -6.08
CA TRP A 116 16.11 -1.87 -4.97
C TRP A 116 14.78 -2.21 -4.28
N GLY A 117 14.17 -3.34 -4.63
CA GLY A 117 12.89 -3.79 -4.08
C GLY A 117 12.88 -3.88 -2.56
N PRO A 118 13.89 -4.47 -1.91
CA PRO A 118 13.96 -4.50 -0.45
C PRO A 118 13.99 -3.10 0.18
N GLU A 119 14.73 -2.16 -0.39
CA GLU A 119 14.82 -0.78 0.09
C GLU A 119 13.53 0.01 -0.14
N LEU A 120 12.88 -0.18 -1.30
CA LEU A 120 11.56 0.40 -1.60
C LEU A 120 10.48 -0.17 -0.67
N ALA A 121 10.50 -1.48 -0.41
CA ALA A 121 9.58 -2.12 0.53
C ALA A 121 9.77 -1.57 1.95
N LEU A 122 11.03 -1.39 2.38
CA LEU A 122 11.34 -0.72 3.65
C LEU A 122 10.81 0.72 3.66
N ALA A 123 11.05 1.48 2.60
CA ALA A 123 10.60 2.86 2.48
C ALA A 123 9.06 2.95 2.57
N VAL A 124 8.32 2.05 1.93
CA VAL A 124 6.84 1.99 2.00
C VAL A 124 6.35 1.84 3.44
N VAL A 125 7.06 1.10 4.29
CA VAL A 125 6.72 0.92 5.70
C VAL A 125 7.19 2.10 6.57
N VAL A 126 8.40 2.60 6.33
CA VAL A 126 9.03 3.64 7.16
C VAL A 126 8.45 5.03 6.88
N VAL A 127 8.12 5.34 5.63
CA VAL A 127 7.66 6.68 5.22
C VAL A 127 6.39 7.12 5.97
N PRO A 128 5.31 6.32 6.09
CA PRO A 128 4.12 6.71 6.84
C PRO A 128 4.40 7.00 8.31
N VAL A 129 5.28 6.22 8.95
CA VAL A 129 5.70 6.43 10.34
C VAL A 129 6.48 7.73 10.47
N GLY A 130 7.46 7.94 9.58
CA GLY A 130 8.25 9.17 9.54
C GLY A 130 7.39 10.42 9.35
N MET A 131 6.34 10.33 8.52
CA MET A 131 5.38 11.43 8.35
C MET A 131 4.66 11.80 9.65
N GLN A 132 4.22 10.81 10.44
CA GLN A 132 3.57 11.06 11.73
C GLN A 132 4.56 11.68 12.72
N THR A 133 5.82 11.21 12.73
CA THR A 133 6.87 11.79 13.57
C THR A 133 7.12 13.26 13.23
N VAL A 134 7.21 13.61 11.94
CA VAL A 134 7.41 15.01 11.52
C VAL A 134 6.22 15.90 11.92
N LYS A 135 4.98 15.38 11.80
CA LYS A 135 3.78 16.10 12.24
C LYS A 135 3.78 16.34 13.75
N ALA A 136 4.12 15.32 14.54
CA ALA A 136 4.22 15.43 15.99
C ALA A 136 5.27 16.47 16.41
N ILE A 137 6.47 16.42 15.82
CA ILE A 137 7.54 17.39 16.11
C ILE A 137 7.10 18.83 15.79
N ARG A 138 6.40 19.05 14.67
CA ARG A 138 5.90 20.39 14.33
C ARG A 138 4.86 20.87 15.34
N HIS A 139 3.91 20.01 15.70
CA HIS A 139 2.90 20.31 16.70
C HIS A 139 3.53 20.65 18.06
N ASP A 140 4.51 19.87 18.52
CA ASP A 140 5.19 20.11 19.80
C ASP A 140 5.96 21.44 19.79
N ARG A 141 6.59 21.78 18.66
CA ARG A 141 7.27 23.07 18.49
C ARG A 141 6.30 24.25 18.50
N GLU A 142 5.14 24.11 17.86
CA GLU A 142 4.08 25.13 17.87
C GLU A 142 3.51 25.31 19.29
N GLN A 143 3.25 24.23 20.02
CA GLN A 143 2.80 24.30 21.41
C GLN A 143 3.84 24.92 22.35
N ALA A 144 5.11 24.55 22.20
CA ALA A 144 6.19 25.15 22.99
C ALA A 144 6.34 26.66 22.70
N ALA A 145 6.17 27.07 21.42
CA ALA A 145 6.20 28.48 21.04
C ALA A 145 5.01 29.29 21.61
N LEU A 146 3.82 28.68 21.72
CA LEU A 146 2.66 29.28 22.36
C LEU A 146 2.82 29.37 23.89
N ALA A 147 3.36 28.33 24.52
CA ALA A 147 3.65 28.32 25.96
C ALA A 147 4.72 29.35 26.36
N ALA A 148 5.72 29.59 25.49
CA ALA A 148 6.75 30.61 25.71
C ALA A 148 6.22 32.05 25.60
N GLN A 149 5.07 32.26 24.96
CA GLN A 149 4.42 33.57 24.82
C GLN A 149 3.42 33.86 25.96
N GLN A 150 3.12 32.90 26.84
CA GLN A 150 2.32 33.18 28.02
C GLN A 150 3.16 34.01 29.01
N PRO A 151 2.67 35.17 29.46
CA PRO A 151 3.42 36.02 30.37
C PRO A 151 3.61 35.27 31.69
N LYS A 152 4.87 35.09 32.10
CA LYS A 152 5.21 34.59 33.44
C LYS A 152 4.45 35.45 34.46
N PRO A 153 3.67 34.85 35.38
CA PRO A 153 3.04 35.60 36.46
C PRO A 153 4.14 36.38 37.18
N LYS A 154 3.99 37.70 37.21
CA LYS A 154 4.84 38.61 37.97
C LYS A 154 4.88 38.06 39.40
N GLU A 155 6.03 37.55 39.84
CA GLU A 155 6.24 37.21 41.25
C GLU A 155 5.91 38.48 42.05
N ALA A 156 4.84 38.40 42.82
CA ALA A 156 4.49 39.45 43.76
C ALA A 156 5.64 39.56 44.78
N PRO A 157 6.13 40.77 45.08
CA PRO A 157 7.24 40.93 46.01
C PRO A 157 6.86 40.32 47.35
N ALA A 158 7.72 39.43 47.83
CA ALA A 158 7.62 38.79 49.13
C ALA A 158 7.51 39.84 50.24
N ASN A 159 6.54 39.62 51.13
CA ASN A 159 6.33 40.26 52.42
C ASN A 159 7.51 41.14 52.91
N GLU A 160 7.28 42.44 53.00
CA GLU A 160 7.99 43.29 53.95
C GLU A 160 7.64 42.80 55.38
N PRO A 161 8.62 42.47 56.24
CA PRO A 161 8.34 42.20 57.64
C PRO A 161 7.88 43.51 58.31
N GLN A 162 6.63 43.54 58.74
CA GLN A 162 6.08 44.58 59.60
C GLN A 162 6.93 44.69 60.88
N ALA A 163 7.71 45.77 60.97
CA ALA A 163 8.31 46.19 62.21
C ALA A 163 7.21 46.77 63.13
N VAL A 164 6.66 45.91 63.98
CA VAL A 164 6.02 46.31 65.22
C VAL A 164 7.10 46.90 66.14
N ALA A 165 7.20 48.22 66.16
CA ALA A 165 7.83 48.95 67.26
C ALA A 165 6.73 49.61 68.08
N ALA A 166 6.43 48.96 69.20
CA ALA A 166 5.63 49.48 70.30
C ALA A 166 6.49 50.39 71.20
N ALA A 167 5.78 51.22 71.96
CA ALA A 167 6.18 52.07 73.11
C ALA A 167 6.61 53.51 72.78
#